data_AF-A0A7C7CLD4-F1
#
_entry.id   AF-A0A7C7CLD4-F1
#
_cell.length_a   1.000
_cell.length_b   1.000
_cell.length_c   1.000
_cell.angle_alpha   90.00
_cell.angle_beta   90.00
_cell.angle_gamma   90.00
#
_symmetry.space_group_name_H-M   'P 1'
#
loop_
_entity.id
_entity.type
_entity.pdbx_description
1 polymer ?
#
loop_
_entity_poly.entity_id
_entity_poly.type
_entity_poly.pdbx_seq_one_letter_code
_entity_poly.pdbx_strand_id
1 'polypeptide(L)'
;TQFLQAVGSGMTCKWDKTKEIAYVSSGEGSTSQGDFHEALNWASRGKVPVIFHIEDNEYAISVHISEQTAGGSVYSMVSGYQNLARFDVDGTDFFETHLAFKKAAERARKGKGPTVIISHVVRLLSHSSSDDQRKYRTEDELSEDQV
;
A
#
# COMPACT_ATOMS: atom_id res chain seq x y z
N THR A 1 -2.29 -12.15 -0.76
CA THR A 1 -1.75 -13.18 -1.71
C THR A 1 -1.16 -12.56 -2.97
N GLN A 2 -1.77 -11.52 -3.50
CA GLN A 2 -1.39 -10.85 -4.75
C GLN A 2 0.00 -10.21 -4.74
N PHE A 3 0.57 -9.90 -3.56
CA PHE A 3 1.87 -9.24 -3.46
C PHE A 3 3.01 -10.07 -4.05
N LEU A 4 3.09 -11.36 -3.71
CA LEU A 4 4.13 -12.26 -4.25
C LEU A 4 3.94 -12.50 -5.76
N GLN A 5 2.70 -12.56 -6.22
CA GLN A 5 2.40 -12.69 -7.65
C GLN A 5 2.88 -11.47 -8.43
N ALA A 6 2.66 -10.26 -7.91
CA ALA A 6 3.15 -9.02 -8.50
C ALA A 6 4.68 -8.95 -8.55
N VAL A 7 5.36 -9.49 -7.52
CA VAL A 7 6.83 -9.64 -7.56
C VAL A 7 7.26 -10.57 -8.69
N GLY A 8 6.57 -11.70 -8.89
CA GLY A 8 6.81 -12.59 -10.03
C GLY A 8 6.66 -11.88 -11.37
N SER A 9 5.56 -11.15 -11.57
CA SER A 9 5.35 -10.34 -12.79
C SER A 9 6.44 -9.28 -12.99
N GLY A 10 6.82 -8.57 -11.94
CA GLY A 10 7.89 -7.57 -12.01
C GLY A 10 9.26 -8.19 -12.30
N MET A 11 9.52 -9.42 -11.83
CA MET A 11 10.75 -10.16 -12.17
C MET A 11 10.79 -10.48 -13.67
N THR A 12 9.68 -10.88 -14.27
CA THR A 12 9.57 -11.07 -15.72
C THR A 12 9.90 -9.78 -16.48
N CYS A 13 9.29 -8.63 -16.11
CA CYS A 13 9.61 -7.33 -16.73
C CYS A 13 11.11 -7.02 -16.67
N LYS A 14 11.76 -7.36 -15.55
CA LYS A 14 13.20 -7.17 -15.36
C LYS A 14 14.04 -8.11 -16.23
N TRP A 15 13.68 -9.39 -16.30
CA TRP A 15 14.39 -10.39 -17.10
C TRP A 15 14.29 -10.13 -18.60
N ASP A 16 13.10 -9.74 -19.05
CA ASP A 16 12.82 -9.40 -20.46
C ASP A 16 13.31 -7.99 -20.83
N LYS A 17 13.85 -7.24 -19.85
CA LYS A 17 14.39 -5.87 -20.00
C LYS A 17 13.35 -4.88 -20.54
N THR A 18 12.07 -5.08 -20.24
CA THR A 18 11.00 -4.14 -20.60
C THR A 18 11.02 -2.92 -19.68
N LYS A 19 10.25 -1.89 -20.04
CA LYS A 19 10.02 -0.69 -19.20
C LYS A 19 8.69 -0.75 -18.46
N GLU A 20 8.12 -1.93 -18.37
CA GLU A 20 6.88 -2.20 -17.64
C GLU A 20 7.14 -2.28 -16.14
N ILE A 21 6.06 -2.14 -15.38
CA ILE A 21 6.06 -2.11 -13.93
C ILE A 21 4.87 -2.96 -13.50
N ALA A 22 5.06 -3.83 -12.51
CA ALA A 22 3.94 -4.47 -11.85
C ALA A 22 3.34 -3.51 -10.81
N TYR A 23 2.04 -3.27 -10.90
CA TYR A 23 1.28 -2.56 -9.87
C TYR A 23 0.45 -3.56 -9.07
N VAL A 24 0.39 -3.35 -7.76
CA VAL A 24 -0.45 -4.13 -6.87
C VAL A 24 -0.96 -3.23 -5.75
N SER A 25 -2.27 -3.32 -5.44
CA SER A 25 -2.84 -2.63 -4.29
C SER A 25 -3.59 -3.53 -3.32
N SER A 26 -3.76 -3.01 -2.10
CA SER A 26 -4.55 -3.59 -1.02
C SER A 26 -4.78 -2.55 0.07
N GLY A 27 -5.63 -2.87 1.05
CA GLY A 27 -5.77 -2.06 2.27
C GLY A 27 -4.64 -2.29 3.30
N GLU A 28 -4.55 -1.40 4.28
CA GLU A 28 -3.61 -1.47 5.41
C GLU A 28 -3.73 -2.79 6.18
N GLY A 29 -4.93 -3.34 6.36
CA GLY A 29 -5.14 -4.64 7.00
C GLY A 29 -4.38 -5.80 6.36
N SER A 30 -4.18 -5.74 5.03
CA SER A 30 -3.45 -6.79 4.30
C SER A 30 -1.95 -6.78 4.59
N THR A 31 -1.41 -5.69 5.14
CA THR A 31 0.01 -5.56 5.43
C THR A 31 0.46 -6.41 6.61
N SER A 32 -0.46 -6.84 7.48
CA SER A 32 -0.18 -7.80 8.56
C SER A 32 -0.05 -9.25 8.09
N GLN A 33 -0.29 -9.53 6.80
CA GLN A 33 -0.07 -10.86 6.23
C GLN A 33 1.42 -11.10 5.97
N GLY A 34 1.91 -12.31 6.25
CA GLY A 34 3.33 -12.64 6.06
C GLY A 34 3.81 -12.49 4.61
N ASP A 35 2.93 -12.77 3.65
CA ASP A 35 3.25 -12.68 2.22
C ASP A 35 3.57 -11.24 1.76
N PHE A 36 3.01 -10.21 2.42
CA PHE A 36 3.38 -8.82 2.19
C PHE A 36 4.85 -8.59 2.52
N HIS A 37 5.29 -9.00 3.71
CA HIS A 37 6.68 -8.86 4.15
C HIS A 37 7.66 -9.66 3.29
N GLU A 38 7.29 -10.88 2.89
CA GLU A 38 8.07 -11.70 1.96
C GLU A 38 8.23 -11.01 0.60
N ALA A 39 7.15 -10.45 0.06
CA ALA A 39 7.15 -9.73 -1.21
C ALA A 39 8.03 -8.48 -1.15
N LEU A 40 7.93 -7.68 -0.08
CA LEU A 40 8.78 -6.51 0.11
C LEU A 40 10.26 -6.91 0.15
N ASN A 41 10.61 -7.93 0.93
CA ASN A 41 12.00 -8.42 1.03
C ASN A 41 12.54 -8.89 -0.33
N TRP A 42 11.77 -9.71 -1.05
CA TRP A 42 12.17 -10.26 -2.35
C TRP A 42 12.33 -9.16 -3.40
N ALA A 43 11.36 -8.25 -3.51
CA ALA A 43 11.40 -7.15 -4.45
C ALA A 43 12.57 -6.21 -4.16
N SER A 44 12.81 -5.93 -2.88
CA SER A 44 13.88 -5.08 -2.35
C SER A 44 15.27 -5.64 -2.68
N ARG A 45 15.51 -6.91 -2.37
CA ARG A 45 16.73 -7.64 -2.72
C ARG A 45 16.97 -7.64 -4.23
N GLY A 46 15.91 -7.94 -4.98
CA GLY A 46 15.98 -8.06 -6.44
C GLY A 46 15.95 -6.73 -7.19
N LYS A 47 15.76 -5.59 -6.54
CA LYS A 47 15.42 -4.30 -7.18
C LYS A 47 14.34 -4.49 -8.27
N VAL A 48 13.30 -5.22 -7.94
CA VAL A 48 12.22 -5.59 -8.89
C VAL A 48 11.35 -4.35 -9.16
N PRO A 49 10.93 -4.08 -10.42
CA PRO A 49 10.08 -2.95 -10.77
C PRO A 49 8.61 -3.21 -10.35
N VAL A 50 8.34 -3.07 -9.06
CA VAL A 50 7.00 -3.20 -8.48
C VAL A 50 6.62 -1.93 -7.70
N ILE A 51 5.39 -1.48 -7.88
CA ILE A 51 4.75 -0.48 -7.03
C ILE A 51 3.72 -1.21 -6.17
N PHE A 52 3.96 -1.20 -4.87
CA PHE A 52 3.00 -1.63 -3.85
C PHE A 52 2.22 -0.40 -3.39
N HIS A 53 0.92 -0.41 -3.58
CA HIS A 53 0.04 0.68 -3.15
C HIS A 53 -0.83 0.21 -2.00
N ILE A 54 -0.70 0.87 -0.85
CA ILE A 54 -1.50 0.59 0.32
C ILE A 54 -2.51 1.73 0.47
N GLU A 55 -3.78 1.37 0.35
CA GLU A 55 -4.92 2.27 0.53
C GLU A 55 -5.30 2.19 2.02
N ASP A 56 -4.70 3.08 2.81
CA ASP A 56 -4.89 3.10 4.26
C ASP A 56 -6.15 3.87 4.59
N ASN A 57 -7.22 3.13 4.89
CA ASN A 57 -8.49 3.69 5.34
C ASN A 57 -8.73 3.49 6.83
N GLU A 58 -7.66 3.23 7.58
CA GLU A 58 -7.64 3.01 9.02
C GLU A 58 -8.33 1.73 9.51
N TYR A 59 -9.12 1.02 8.68
CA TYR A 59 -9.93 -0.12 9.14
C TYR A 59 -9.83 -1.39 8.27
N ALA A 60 -9.35 -2.46 8.89
CA ALA A 60 -9.43 -3.82 8.38
C ALA A 60 -10.76 -4.47 8.82
N ILE A 61 -11.82 -4.30 8.03
CA ILE A 61 -13.21 -4.58 8.42
C ILE A 61 -13.60 -3.72 9.62
N SER A 62 -13.40 -4.23 10.84
CA SER A 62 -13.70 -3.59 12.12
C SER A 62 -12.47 -3.31 12.98
N VAL A 63 -11.29 -3.77 12.56
CA VAL A 63 -10.05 -3.59 13.33
C VAL A 63 -9.38 -2.30 12.89
N HIS A 64 -9.27 -1.33 13.82
CA HIS A 64 -8.61 -0.06 13.56
C HIS A 64 -7.08 -0.23 13.44
N ILE A 65 -6.41 0.63 12.68
CA ILE A 65 -4.97 0.53 12.38
C ILE A 65 -4.09 0.51 13.63
N SER A 66 -4.52 1.18 14.70
CA SER A 66 -3.85 1.18 16.01
C SER A 66 -3.78 -0.20 16.66
N GLU A 67 -4.71 -1.10 16.33
CA GLU A 67 -4.73 -2.50 16.78
C GLU A 67 -4.15 -3.46 15.74
N GLN A 68 -4.02 -3.02 14.49
CA GLN A 68 -3.59 -3.85 13.37
C GLN A 68 -2.07 -3.93 13.21
N THR A 69 -1.38 -2.81 13.41
CA THR A 69 0.07 -2.68 13.19
C THR A 69 0.72 -1.98 14.38
N ALA A 70 1.85 -2.52 14.85
CA ALA A 70 2.64 -1.88 15.90
C ALA A 70 3.07 -0.46 15.49
N GLY A 71 2.65 0.53 16.26
CA GLY A 71 2.89 1.95 15.97
C GLY A 71 1.90 2.59 15.00
N GLY A 72 0.87 1.86 14.54
CA GLY A 72 -0.25 2.41 13.76
C GLY A 72 0.14 3.03 12.42
N SER A 73 1.30 2.66 11.85
CA SER A 73 1.82 3.28 10.63
C SER A 73 2.49 2.24 9.75
N VAL A 74 1.86 1.92 8.62
CA VAL A 74 2.45 1.07 7.58
C VAL A 74 3.74 1.70 7.05
N TYR A 75 3.76 3.02 6.86
CA TYR A 75 4.95 3.76 6.43
C TYR A 75 6.15 3.49 7.33
N SER A 76 5.98 3.59 8.65
CA SER A 76 7.03 3.34 9.63
C SER A 76 7.43 1.87 9.68
N MET A 77 6.45 0.96 9.61
CA MET A 77 6.66 -0.49 9.65
C MET A 77 7.56 -0.99 8.50
N VAL A 78 7.40 -0.46 7.29
CA VAL A 78 8.19 -0.91 6.12
C VAL A 78 9.57 -0.24 5.99
N SER A 79 10.00 0.55 6.97
CA SER A 79 11.24 1.35 6.91
C SER A 79 12.54 0.52 6.86
N GLY A 80 12.50 -0.74 7.30
CA GLY A 80 13.68 -1.61 7.38
C GLY A 80 14.10 -2.27 6.06
N TYR A 81 13.31 -2.17 4.99
CA TYR A 81 13.60 -2.88 3.73
C TYR A 81 14.59 -2.11 2.84
N GLN A 82 15.71 -2.75 2.50
CA GLN A 82 16.75 -2.14 1.67
C GLN A 82 16.29 -1.91 0.22
N ASN A 83 16.65 -0.78 -0.39
CA ASN A 83 16.24 -0.39 -1.75
C ASN A 83 14.74 -0.10 -1.94
N LEU A 84 13.93 -0.23 -0.90
CA LEU A 84 12.53 0.14 -0.94
C LEU A 84 12.39 1.66 -0.80
N ALA A 85 11.84 2.31 -1.83
CA ALA A 85 11.36 3.68 -1.64
C ALA A 85 9.99 3.65 -0.96
N ARG A 86 9.71 4.68 -0.16
CA ARG A 86 8.44 4.82 0.57
C ARG A 86 7.90 6.22 0.31
N PHE A 87 6.61 6.30 -0.01
CA PHE A 87 5.85 7.55 -0.03
C PHE A 87 4.70 7.43 0.96
N ASP A 88 4.46 8.51 1.68
CA ASP A 88 3.34 8.71 2.60
C ASP A 88 2.60 9.90 2.04
N VAL A 89 1.34 9.73 1.63
CA VAL A 89 0.60 10.79 0.94
C VAL A 89 -0.83 10.90 1.43
N ASP A 90 -1.37 12.11 1.33
CA ASP A 90 -2.82 12.31 1.32
C ASP A 90 -3.40 11.68 0.04
N GLY A 91 -4.12 10.58 0.20
CA GLY A 91 -4.76 9.83 -0.88
C GLY A 91 -5.99 10.52 -1.45
N THR A 92 -6.50 11.56 -0.79
CA THR A 92 -7.60 12.40 -1.28
C THR A 92 -7.10 13.57 -2.13
N ASP A 93 -5.82 13.95 -2.00
CA ASP A 93 -5.15 14.90 -2.89
C ASP A 93 -4.63 14.20 -4.16
N PHE A 94 -5.31 14.45 -5.27
CA PHE A 94 -4.93 13.93 -6.58
C PHE A 94 -3.51 14.33 -7.01
N PHE A 95 -3.10 15.59 -6.79
CA PHE A 95 -1.82 16.09 -7.27
C PHE A 95 -0.66 15.50 -6.47
N GLU A 96 -0.82 15.40 -5.16
CA GLU A 96 0.15 14.77 -4.27
C GLU A 96 0.35 13.29 -4.63
N THR A 97 -0.77 12.54 -4.69
CA THR A 97 -0.76 11.12 -5.04
C THR A 97 -0.20 10.91 -6.44
N HIS A 98 -0.62 11.70 -7.44
CA HIS A 98 -0.10 11.61 -8.80
C HIS A 98 1.42 11.83 -8.86
N LEU A 99 1.95 12.79 -8.10
CA LEU A 99 3.38 13.06 -8.06
C LEU A 99 4.16 11.89 -7.43
N ALA A 100 3.65 11.29 -6.37
CA ALA A 100 4.26 10.11 -5.74
C ALA A 100 4.32 8.93 -6.70
N PHE A 101 3.20 8.61 -7.38
CA PHE A 101 3.15 7.55 -8.38
C PHE A 101 4.06 7.81 -9.58
N LYS A 102 4.14 9.05 -10.05
CA LYS A 102 5.06 9.43 -11.12
C LYS A 102 6.51 9.16 -10.73
N LYS A 103 6.92 9.57 -9.52
CA LYS A 103 8.28 9.32 -8.99
C LYS A 103 8.55 7.81 -8.81
N ALA A 104 7.58 7.06 -8.30
CA ALA A 104 7.67 5.62 -8.12
C ALA A 104 7.86 4.88 -9.45
N ALA A 105 7.07 5.23 -10.46
CA ALA A 105 7.15 4.64 -11.79
C ALA A 105 8.48 4.94 -12.48
N GLU A 106 8.95 6.19 -12.40
CA GLU A 106 10.28 6.55 -12.91
C GLU A 106 11.40 5.79 -12.21
N ARG A 107 11.32 5.63 -10.88
CA ARG A 107 12.30 4.87 -10.09
C ARG A 107 12.36 3.41 -10.54
N ALA A 108 11.21 2.76 -10.67
CA ALA A 108 11.10 1.38 -11.12
C ALA A 108 11.70 1.19 -12.52
N ARG A 109 11.34 2.05 -13.49
CA ARG A 109 11.86 2.03 -14.88
C ARG A 109 13.36 2.28 -15.01
N LYS A 110 13.94 3.01 -14.04
CA LYS A 110 15.38 3.26 -13.91
C LYS A 110 16.13 2.12 -13.19
N GLY A 111 15.44 1.02 -12.83
CA GLY A 111 16.04 -0.13 -12.15
C GLY A 111 16.46 0.14 -10.72
N LYS A 112 15.90 1.19 -10.09
CA LYS A 112 16.25 1.59 -8.72
C LYS A 112 15.49 0.77 -7.66
N GLY A 113 14.64 -0.16 -8.07
CA GLY A 113 13.93 -1.09 -7.20
C GLY A 113 12.49 -0.69 -6.90
N PRO A 114 11.85 -1.40 -5.96
CA PRO A 114 10.42 -1.24 -5.68
C PRO A 114 10.12 0.05 -4.92
N THR A 115 8.84 0.36 -4.86
CA THR A 115 8.28 1.44 -4.04
C THR A 115 7.03 0.96 -3.32
N VAL A 116 6.88 1.31 -2.04
CA VAL A 116 5.58 1.30 -1.35
C VAL A 116 5.06 2.75 -1.33
N ILE A 117 3.80 2.93 -1.71
CA ILE A 117 3.06 4.19 -1.54
C ILE A 117 1.93 3.90 -0.57
N ILE A 118 1.90 4.62 0.55
CA ILE A 118 0.79 4.61 1.51
C ILE A 118 -0.03 5.85 1.20
N SER A 119 -1.27 5.64 0.78
CA SER A 119 -2.22 6.71 0.49
C SER A 119 -3.29 6.68 1.58
N HIS A 120 -3.34 7.73 2.39
CA HIS A 120 -4.36 7.88 3.42
C HIS A 120 -5.68 8.29 2.77
N VAL A 121 -6.69 7.44 2.89
CA VAL A 121 -7.99 7.61 2.24
C VAL A 121 -9.11 7.37 3.25
N VAL A 122 -10.33 7.74 2.87
CA VAL A 122 -11.49 7.60 3.73
C VAL A 122 -12.40 6.48 3.24
N ARG A 123 -12.82 5.58 4.14
CA ARG A 123 -13.85 4.57 3.84
C ARG A 123 -15.22 5.08 4.25
N LEU A 124 -15.87 5.79 3.33
CA LEU A 124 -17.17 6.45 3.55
C LEU A 124 -18.32 5.52 3.94
N LEU A 125 -18.23 4.23 3.61
CA LEU A 125 -19.29 3.24 3.81
C LEU A 125 -18.76 2.01 4.57
N SER A 126 -19.69 1.17 5.06
CA SER A 126 -19.36 -0.13 5.66
C SER A 126 -18.42 -0.95 4.77
N HIS A 127 -17.65 -1.84 5.40
CA HIS A 127 -16.67 -2.69 4.70
C HIS A 127 -17.29 -3.47 3.53
N SER A 128 -18.54 -3.93 3.70
CA SER A 128 -19.30 -4.64 2.68
C SER A 128 -20.80 -4.54 2.96
N SER A 129 -21.63 -5.08 2.06
CA SER A 129 -23.08 -5.20 2.27
C SER A 129 -23.47 -6.08 3.47
N SER A 130 -22.55 -6.92 3.95
CA SER A 130 -22.74 -7.81 5.10
C SER A 130 -22.20 -7.21 6.40
N ASP A 131 -21.69 -5.98 6.35
CA ASP A 131 -21.07 -5.28 7.47
C ASP A 131 -21.87 -4.05 7.90
N ASP A 132 -21.78 -3.71 9.18
CA ASP A 132 -22.39 -2.51 9.75
C ASP A 132 -21.35 -1.74 10.57
N GLN A 133 -20.81 -0.67 9.98
CA GLN A 133 -19.73 0.10 10.59
C GLN A 133 -20.12 0.81 11.88
N ARG A 134 -21.41 1.05 12.12
CA ARG A 134 -21.90 1.68 13.36
C ARG A 134 -21.68 0.80 14.60
N LYS A 135 -21.27 -0.47 14.41
CA LYS A 135 -20.92 -1.39 15.51
C LYS A 135 -19.52 -1.13 16.08
N TYR A 136 -18.64 -0.48 15.33
CA TYR A 136 -17.24 -0.29 15.70
C TYR A 136 -16.68 1.10 15.36
N ARG A 137 -17.50 1.98 14.78
CA ARG A 137 -17.20 3.39 14.52
C ARG A 137 -18.30 4.26 15.13
N THR A 138 -17.91 5.35 15.77
CA THR A 138 -18.80 6.34 16.37
C THR A 138 -19.46 7.21 15.31
N GLU A 139 -20.59 7.85 15.64
CA GLU A 139 -21.23 8.80 14.72
C GLU A 139 -20.33 9.99 14.39
N ASP A 140 -19.53 10.45 15.36
CA ASP A 140 -18.59 11.55 15.19
C ASP A 140 -17.52 11.20 14.14
N GLU A 141 -16.84 10.04 14.28
CA GLU A 141 -15.87 9.53 13.29
C GLU A 141 -16.49 9.43 11.89
N LEU A 142 -17.73 8.92 11.78
CA LEU A 142 -18.43 8.80 10.51
C LEU A 142 -18.83 10.14 9.89
N SER A 143 -19.02 11.17 10.72
CA SER A 143 -19.37 12.52 10.26
C SER A 143 -18.16 13.31 9.81
N GLU A 144 -17.01 13.14 10.48
CA GLU A 144 -15.74 13.77 10.11
C GLU A 144 -15.28 13.31 8.71
N ASP A 145 -15.45 12.02 8.42
CA ASP A 145 -15.17 11.40 7.12
C ASP A 145 -15.94 12.00 5.93
N GLN A 146 -17.06 12.68 6.16
CA GLN A 146 -17.94 13.20 5.10
C GLN A 146 -17.62 14.63 4.66
N VAL A 147 -16.67 15.29 5.33
CA VAL A 147 -16.30 16.70 5.12
C VAL A 147 -15.04 16.81 4.28
#